data_AF-A0A935NNP7-F1
#
_entry.id   AF-A0A935NNP7-F1
#
_cell.length_a   1.000
_cell.length_b   1.000
_cell.length_c   1.000
_cell.angle_alpha   90.00
_cell.angle_beta   90.00
_cell.angle_gamma   90.00
#
_symmetry.space_group_name_H-M   'P 1'
#
loop_
_entity.id
_entity.type
_entity.pdbx_description
1 polymer ?
#
loop_
_entity_poly.entity_id
_entity_poly.type
_entity_poly.pdbx_seq_one_letter_code
_entity_poly.pdbx_strand_id
1 'polypeptide(L)' 'MLQLQTPLVLQLSDGQLLRWTQAMAVTLRVIAGRVWVTRPGDLDDHFLDAGDQLRLDARSRALIGAEGEAKLAVDAA' A
#
# COMPACT_ATOMS: atom_id res chain seq x y z
N MET A 1 -19.35 8.90 5.88
CA MET A 1 -18.18 8.05 5.63
C MET A 1 -17.74 8.32 4.20
N LEU A 2 -16.52 8.79 3.95
CA LEU A 2 -16.03 9.06 2.60
C LEU A 2 -15.95 7.73 1.84
N GLN A 3 -16.75 7.56 0.79
CA GLN A 3 -16.57 6.47 -0.16
C GLN A 3 -15.45 6.88 -1.11
N LEU A 4 -14.27 6.27 -0.94
CA LEU A 4 -13.20 6.40 -1.92
C LEU A 4 -13.64 5.67 -3.20
N GLN A 5 -13.61 6.38 -4.33
CA GLN A 5 -13.76 5.73 -5.63
C GLN A 5 -12.58 4.77 -5.80
N THR A 6 -12.88 3.50 -6.00
CA THR A 6 -11.87 2.45 -6.17
C THR A 6 -11.66 2.17 -7.67
N PRO A 7 -10.40 1.99 -8.13
CA PRO A 7 -9.17 2.12 -7.36
C PRO A 7 -8.86 3.58 -6.99
N LEU A 8 -8.47 3.81 -5.73
CA LEU A 8 -7.76 5.03 -5.36
C LEU A 8 -6.33 4.90 -5.86
N VAL A 9 -5.90 5.80 -6.74
CA VAL A 9 -4.53 5.83 -7.24
C VAL A 9 -3.69 6.78 -6.41
N LEU A 10 -2.54 6.30 -5.93
CA LEU A 10 -1.58 7.07 -5.15
C LEU A 10 -0.28 7.16 -5.94
N GLN A 11 0.34 8.34 -5.93
CA GLN A 11 1.69 8.55 -6.40
C GLN A 11 2.57 8.84 -5.18
N LEU A 12 3.66 8.10 -5.06
CA LEU A 12 4.68 8.30 -4.03
C LEU A 12 5.96 8.78 -4.70
N SER A 13 6.57 9.81 -4.13
CA SER A 13 7.93 10.23 -4.47
C SER A 13 8.96 9.28 -3.87
N ASP A 14 10.20 9.31 -4.37
CA ASP A 14 11.31 8.53 -3.82
C ASP A 14 11.49 8.77 -2.31
N GLY A 15 11.58 7.69 -1.55
CA GLY A 15 11.69 7.69 -0.09
C GLY A 15 10.42 8.13 0.66
N GLN A 16 9.31 8.42 -0.03
CA GLN A 16 8.08 8.83 0.63
C GLN A 16 7.49 7.67 1.45
N LEU A 17 7.09 7.99 2.67
CA LEU A 17 6.42 7.07 3.58
C LEU A 17 4.93 7.38 3.67
N LEU A 18 4.11 6.34 3.50
CA LEU A 18 2.67 6.40 3.70
C LEU A 18 2.28 5.53 4.91
N ARG A 19 1.76 6.17 5.95
CA ARG A 19 1.15 5.47 7.08
C ARG A 19 -0.24 5.02 6.70
N TRP A 20 -0.53 3.74 6.84
CA TRP A 20 -1.80 3.14 6.48
C TRP A 20 -2.53 2.61 7.71
N THR A 21 -3.78 3.02 7.86
CA THR A 21 -4.77 2.40 8.77
C THR A 21 -6.15 2.73 8.23
N GLN A 22 -6.88 1.72 7.77
CA GLN A 22 -8.24 1.90 7.23
C GLN A 22 -9.25 1.05 7.97
N ALA A 23 -10.50 1.48 7.99
CA ALA A 23 -11.58 0.73 8.64
C ALA A 23 -11.93 -0.58 7.93
N MET A 24 -11.60 -0.69 6.65
CA MET A 24 -11.87 -1.85 5.78
C MET A 24 -10.58 -2.43 5.23
N ALA A 25 -10.63 -3.70 4.85
CA ALA A 25 -9.53 -4.36 4.16
C ALA A 25 -9.43 -3.82 2.72
N VAL A 26 -8.21 -3.77 2.21
CA VAL A 26 -7.92 -3.32 0.84
C VAL A 26 -6.88 -4.23 0.19
N THR A 27 -6.85 -4.21 -1.14
CA THR A 27 -5.74 -4.77 -1.91
C THR A 27 -4.89 -3.61 -2.43
N LEU A 28 -3.63 -3.58 -2.02
CA LEU A 28 -2.62 -2.70 -2.60
C LEU A 28 -2.04 -3.37 -3.83
N ARG A 29 -1.98 -2.68 -4.96
CA ARG A 29 -1.32 -3.13 -6.19
C ARG A 29 -0.29 -2.11 -6.62
N VAL A 30 0.92 -2.56 -6.94
CA VAL A 30 1.94 -1.69 -7.51
C VAL A 30 1.73 -1.61 -9.02
N ILE A 31 1.45 -0.42 -9.53
CA ILE A 31 1.31 -0.16 -10.96
C ILE A 31 2.68 0.05 -11.60
N ALA A 32 3.54 0.82 -10.94
CA ALA A 32 4.89 1.14 -11.40
C ALA A 32 5.81 1.45 -10.22
N GLY A 33 7.12 1.24 -10.39
CA GLY A 33 8.12 1.40 -9.34
C GLY A 33 8.10 0.22 -8.35
N ARG A 34 8.63 0.46 -7.16
CA ARG A 34 8.75 -0.54 -6.09
C ARG A 34 8.41 0.07 -4.74
N VAL A 35 7.76 -0.71 -3.89
CA VAL A 35 7.50 -0.33 -2.50
C VAL A 35 7.84 -1.49 -1.56
N TRP A 36 8.10 -1.17 -0.31
CA TRP A 36 8.09 -2.13 0.79
C TRP A 36 6.96 -1.82 1.77
N VAL A 37 6.46 -2.87 2.42
CA VAL A 37 5.41 -2.77 3.43
C VAL A 37 5.86 -3.50 4.69
N THR A 38 5.88 -2.78 5.81
CA THR A 38 6.10 -3.35 7.14
C THR A 38 4.84 -3.21 7.99
N ARG A 39 4.55 -4.20 8.84
CA ARG A 39 3.35 -4.20 9.69
C ARG A 39 3.61 -4.86 11.06
N PRO A 40 2.96 -4.39 12.14
CA PRO A 40 3.16 -4.97 13.46
C PRO A 40 2.75 -6.44 13.52
N GLY A 41 3.60 -7.26 14.14
CA GLY A 41 3.35 -8.70 14.30
C GLY A 41 3.72 -9.54 13.08
N ASP A 42 4.13 -8.91 11.99
CA ASP A 42 4.82 -9.55 10.88
C ASP A 42 6.31 -9.23 11.03
N LEU A 43 7.14 -10.27 11.00
CA LEU A 43 8.59 -10.11 11.16
C LEU A 43 9.28 -9.79 9.85
N ASP A 44 8.58 -9.98 8.73
CA ASP A 44 9.12 -9.76 7.40
C ASP A 44 8.62 -8.43 6.84
N ASP A 45 9.51 -7.75 6.12
CA ASP A 45 9.14 -6.65 5.23
C ASP A 45 8.77 -7.21 3.86
N HIS A 46 7.62 -6.78 3.34
CA HIS A 46 7.09 -7.26 2.07
C HIS A 46 7.46 -6.28 0.96
N PHE A 47 8.42 -6.65 0.12
CA PHE A 47 8.80 -5.87 -1.06
C PHE A 47 7.92 -6.26 -2.25
N LEU A 48 7.40 -5.26 -2.95
CA LEU A 48 6.46 -5.40 -4.05
C LEU A 48 6.95 -4.60 -5.24
N ASP A 49 7.17 -5.29 -6.36
CA ASP A 49 7.50 -4.70 -7.64
C ASP A 49 6.23 -4.43 -8.47
N ALA A 50 6.37 -3.71 -9.58
CA ALA A 50 5.26 -3.44 -10.49
C ALA A 50 4.57 -4.75 -10.95
N GLY A 51 3.25 -4.82 -10.76
CA GLY A 51 2.43 -6.00 -10.99
C GLY A 51 2.08 -6.78 -9.73
N ASP A 52 2.85 -6.62 -8.65
CA ASP A 52 2.60 -7.32 -7.40
C ASP A 52 1.44 -6.70 -6.61
N GLN A 53 0.88 -7.49 -5.71
CA GLN A 53 -0.24 -7.10 -4.87
C GLN A 53 -0.11 -7.64 -3.44
N LEU A 54 -0.60 -6.86 -2.47
CA LEU A 54 -0.65 -7.23 -1.06
C LEU A 54 -2.01 -6.86 -0.46
N ARG A 55 -2.63 -7.81 0.26
CA ARG A 55 -3.83 -7.52 1.06
C ARG A 55 -3.43 -6.87 2.38
N LEU A 56 -4.04 -5.72 2.67
CA LEU A 56 -3.95 -5.05 3.96
C LEU A 56 -5.28 -5.22 4.70
N ASP A 57 -5.23 -5.85 5.87
CA ASP A 57 -6.44 -6.17 6.62
C ASP A 57 -7.09 -4.93 7.24
N ALA A 58 -8.40 -5.04 7.47
CA ALA A 58 -9.18 -4.00 8.13
C ALA A 58 -8.57 -3.67 9.50
N ARG A 59 -8.42 -2.37 9.78
CA ARG A 59 -7.89 -1.81 11.03
C ARG A 59 -6.46 -2.25 11.36
N SER A 60 -5.76 -2.93 10.44
CA SER A 60 -4.34 -3.20 10.56
C SER A 60 -3.54 -1.93 10.29
N ARG A 61 -2.42 -1.79 11.01
CA ARG A 61 -1.46 -0.72 10.76
C ARG A 61 -0.40 -1.25 9.80
N ALA A 62 -0.05 -0.45 8.81
CA ALA A 62 1.09 -0.70 7.96
C ALA A 62 1.83 0.60 7.68
N LEU A 63 3.12 0.51 7.39
CA LEU A 63 3.91 1.58 6.83
C LEU A 63 4.38 1.13 5.45
N ILE A 64 4.11 1.96 4.45
CA ILE A 64 4.45 1.71 3.05
C ILE A 64 5.56 2.70 2.69
N GLY A 65 6.70 2.23 2.21
CA GLY A 65 7.80 3.08 1.75
C GLY A 65 8.10 2.85 0.28
N ALA A 66 8.34 3.93 -0.46
CA ALA A 66 8.73 3.86 -1.86
C ALA A 66 10.25 3.76 -2.03
N GLU A 67 10.70 2.81 -2.87
CA GLU A 67 12.08 2.73 -3.37
C GLU A 67 12.12 3.32 -4.78
N GLY A 68 12.40 4.63 -4.89
CA GLY A 68 12.17 5.40 -6.11
C GLY A 68 10.73 5.91 -6.26
N GLU A 69 10.41 6.51 -7.40
CA GLU A 69 9.04 6.90 -7.72
C GLU A 69 8.14 5.66 -7.86
N ALA A 70 6.99 5.67 -7.17
CA ALA A 70 6.06 4.55 -7.18
C ALA A 70 4.62 4.99 -7.41
N LYS A 71 3.88 4.17 -8.17
CA LYS A 71 2.45 4.36 -8.43
C LYS A 71 1.69 3.15 -7.93
N LEU A 72 0.68 3.40 -7.10
CA LEU A 72 -0.09 2.37 -6.41
C LEU A 72 -1.57 2.51 -6.75
N ALA A 73 -2.27 1.38 -6.90
CA ALA A 73 -3.72 1.31 -6.84
C ALA A 73 -4.15 0.67 -5.53
N VAL A 74 -5.19 1.23 -4.91
CA VAL A 74 -5.83 0.66 -3.74
C VAL A 74 -7.27 0.31 -4.08
N ASP A 75 -7.53 -0.99 -4.10
CA ASP A 75 -8.84 -1.58 -4.36
C ASP A 75 -9.52 -1.96 -3.03
N ALA A 76 -10.83 -1.77 -2.90
CA ALA A 76 -11.58 -2.35 -1.78
C ALA A 76 -11.52 -3.89 -1.90
N ALA A 77 -11.24 -4.58 -0.80
CA ALA A 77 -11.11 -6.04 -0.76
C ALA A 77 -12.42 -6.77 -0.48
#